data_AF-A0A9N9IRZ0-F1
#
_entry.id   AF-A0A9N9IRZ0-F1
#
_cell.length_a   1.000
_cell.length_b   1.000
_cell.length_c   1.000
_cell.angle_alpha   90.00
_cell.angle_beta   90.00
_cell.angle_gamma   90.00
#
_symmetry.space_group_name_H-M   'P 1'
#
loop_
_entity.id
_entity.type
_entity.pdbx_description
1 polymer ?
#
loop_
_entity_poly.entity_id
_entity_poly.type
_entity_poly.pdbx_seq_one_letter_code
_entity_poly.pdbx_strand_id
1 'polypeptide(L)'
;SGVVRSRSLDSSLNVILTGFYHHDTVQELNLPEFEDKDVVLATGNFCIIEYTGQNDEKYSILKITLNDVVRFNILDLDNLPVFPILINMTALVQEDLEIDNEDVVMNVLTKNYVDQDYVNLKLTCYYSTSAQYLMNTIAVIKKDSVVYINGELMITDDDNIVHI
;
A
#
# COMPACT_ATOMS: atom_id res chain seq x y z
N SER A 1 -14.64 -7.39 -1.04
CA SER A 1 -13.25 -7.88 -0.88
C SER A 1 -12.79 -8.41 -2.22
N GLY A 2 -11.48 -8.49 -2.43
CA GLY A 2 -10.91 -8.94 -3.69
C GLY A 2 -9.48 -9.44 -3.50
N VAL A 3 -8.82 -9.71 -4.63
CA VAL A 3 -7.44 -10.19 -4.66
C VAL A 3 -6.63 -9.26 -5.54
N VAL A 4 -5.44 -8.87 -5.07
CA VAL A 4 -4.46 -8.14 -5.88
C VAL A 4 -3.37 -9.08 -6.36
N ARG A 5 -3.09 -9.02 -7.67
CA ARG A 5 -1.90 -9.61 -8.28
C ARG A 5 -0.91 -8.47 -8.56
N SER A 6 0.17 -8.43 -7.81
CA SER A 6 1.28 -7.49 -8.01
C SER A 6 2.51 -8.24 -8.47
N ARG A 7 3.37 -7.57 -9.24
CA ARG A 7 4.63 -8.15 -9.76
C ARG A 7 5.67 -8.33 -8.66
N SER A 8 5.41 -7.66 -7.54
CA SER A 8 6.28 -7.54 -6.39
C SER A 8 5.73 -8.34 -5.20
N LEU A 9 4.77 -9.23 -5.46
CA LEU A 9 4.27 -10.17 -4.48
C LEU A 9 4.45 -11.59 -5.03
N ASP A 10 5.11 -12.43 -4.25
CA ASP A 10 5.30 -13.86 -4.58
C ASP A 10 3.98 -14.65 -4.48
N SER A 11 2.96 -14.07 -3.84
CA SER A 11 1.63 -14.65 -3.69
C SER A 11 0.52 -13.60 -3.83
N SER A 12 -0.70 -14.07 -4.06
CA SER A 12 -1.87 -13.21 -4.16
C SER A 12 -2.21 -12.58 -2.80
N LEU A 13 -2.35 -11.26 -2.75
CA LEU A 13 -2.69 -10.53 -1.53
C LEU A 13 -4.20 -10.31 -1.42
N ASN A 14 -4.76 -10.66 -0.27
CA ASN A 14 -6.15 -10.37 0.06
C ASN A 14 -6.33 -8.88 0.31
N VAL A 15 -7.34 -8.29 -0.33
CA VAL A 15 -7.64 -6.86 -0.22
C VAL A 15 -9.08 -6.63 0.19
N ILE A 16 -9.28 -5.71 1.14
CA ILE A 16 -10.58 -5.19 1.52
C ILE A 16 -10.68 -3.75 1.02
N LEU A 17 -11.65 -3.49 0.15
CA LEU A 17 -12.00 -2.14 -0.29
C LEU A 17 -13.22 -1.67 0.52
N THR A 18 -13.10 -0.53 1.18
CA THR A 18 -14.17 0.10 1.97
C THR A 18 -14.47 1.47 1.38
N GLY A 19 -15.68 1.69 0.90
CA GLY A 19 -16.15 3.04 0.53
C GLY A 19 -16.93 3.67 1.69
N PHE A 20 -16.63 4.92 2.04
CA PHE A 20 -17.47 5.72 2.93
C PHE A 20 -18.16 6.81 2.13
N TYR A 21 -19.48 6.91 2.27
CA TYR A 21 -20.25 8.04 1.76
C TYR A 21 -20.71 8.87 2.94
N HIS A 22 -20.64 10.20 2.82
CA HIS A 22 -21.18 11.09 3.85
C HIS A 22 -22.66 10.77 4.03
N HIS A 23 -23.14 10.72 5.27
CA HIS A 23 -24.52 10.36 5.57
C HIS A 23 -25.53 11.32 4.89
N ASP A 24 -25.10 12.54 4.55
CA ASP A 24 -25.91 13.56 3.87
C ASP A 24 -25.95 13.41 2.33
N THR A 25 -25.10 12.56 1.75
CA THR A 25 -25.19 12.16 0.33
C THR A 25 -26.14 10.97 0.19
N VAL A 26 -27.41 11.21 0.55
CA VAL A 26 -28.48 10.24 0.32
C VAL A 26 -28.96 10.39 -1.14
N GLN A 27 -28.98 9.27 -1.86
CA GLN A 27 -29.92 8.92 -2.95
C GLN A 27 -29.56 8.98 -4.44
N GLU A 28 -28.46 9.58 -4.92
CA GLU A 28 -28.23 9.65 -6.39
C GLU A 28 -26.92 9.10 -6.93
N LEU A 29 -26.11 8.42 -6.13
CA LEU A 29 -25.02 7.63 -6.69
C LEU A 29 -25.56 6.23 -6.94
N ASN A 30 -25.93 5.95 -8.19
CA ASN A 30 -25.96 4.60 -8.73
C ASN A 30 -24.54 4.03 -8.55
N LEU A 31 -24.27 3.49 -7.36
CA LEU A 31 -22.99 2.88 -7.07
C LEU A 31 -22.81 1.75 -8.07
N PRO A 32 -21.65 1.65 -8.74
CA PRO A 32 -21.38 0.51 -9.57
C PRO A 32 -21.56 -0.75 -8.73
N GLU A 33 -22.55 -1.57 -9.06
CA GLU A 33 -22.59 -2.93 -8.55
C GLU A 33 -21.40 -3.66 -9.18
N PHE A 34 -20.49 -4.13 -8.32
CA PHE A 34 -19.35 -4.94 -8.74
C PHE A 34 -19.75 -6.41 -8.66
N GLU A 35 -19.50 -7.14 -9.72
CA GLU A 35 -19.71 -8.57 -9.81
C GLU A 35 -18.41 -9.33 -9.58
N ASP A 36 -18.54 -10.61 -9.23
CA ASP A 36 -17.38 -11.50 -9.18
C ASP A 36 -16.62 -11.47 -10.51
N LYS A 37 -15.29 -11.34 -10.42
CA LYS A 37 -14.35 -11.19 -11.55
C LYS A 37 -14.27 -9.81 -12.19
N ASP A 38 -14.97 -8.82 -11.65
CA ASP A 38 -14.71 -7.44 -12.06
C ASP A 38 -13.28 -7.03 -11.75
N VAL A 39 -12.65 -6.39 -12.73
CA VAL A 39 -11.32 -5.80 -12.58
C VAL A 39 -11.50 -4.33 -12.27
N VAL A 40 -10.89 -3.87 -11.19
CA VAL A 40 -11.02 -2.48 -10.73
C VAL A 40 -9.66 -1.83 -10.53
N LEU A 41 -9.57 -0.55 -10.86
CA LEU A 41 -8.55 0.35 -10.33
C LEU A 41 -9.13 1.01 -9.08
N ALA A 42 -8.47 0.82 -7.95
CA ALA A 42 -8.85 1.45 -6.69
C ALA A 42 -7.78 2.45 -6.26
N THR A 43 -8.21 3.62 -5.81
CA THR A 43 -7.32 4.59 -5.13
C THR A 43 -7.92 4.95 -3.79
N GLY A 44 -7.07 5.15 -2.78
CA GLY A 44 -7.56 5.36 -1.43
C GLY A 44 -6.45 5.45 -0.39
N ASN A 45 -6.86 5.75 0.84
CA ASN A 45 -6.00 5.60 2.01
C ASN A 45 -5.94 4.11 2.37
N PHE A 46 -4.81 3.64 2.86
CA PHE A 46 -4.62 2.24 3.20
C PHE A 46 -4.15 2.04 4.63
N CYS A 47 -4.45 0.86 5.17
CA CYS A 47 -3.76 0.27 6.31
C CYS A 47 -3.54 -1.22 6.06
N ILE A 48 -2.69 -1.83 6.88
CA ILE A 48 -2.43 -3.26 6.85
C ILE A 48 -2.95 -3.83 8.17
N ILE A 49 -3.84 -4.81 8.08
CA ILE A 49 -4.44 -5.47 9.24
C ILE A 49 -4.04 -6.94 9.26
N GLU A 50 -3.87 -7.49 10.45
CA GLU A 50 -3.62 -8.92 10.63
C GLU A 50 -4.96 -9.65 10.80
N TYR A 51 -5.12 -10.77 10.11
CA TYR A 51 -6.27 -11.66 10.31
C TYR A 51 -5.78 -13.04 10.75
N THR A 52 -6.49 -13.64 11.72
CA THR A 52 -6.21 -14.99 12.20
C THR A 52 -7.19 -15.98 11.56
N GLY A 53 -6.66 -16.89 10.75
CA GLY A 53 -7.41 -17.96 10.10
C GLY A 53 -7.88 -19.05 11.07
N GLN A 54 -8.54 -20.07 10.54
CA GLN A 54 -9.12 -21.18 11.33
C GLN A 54 -8.07 -22.08 12.01
N ASN A 55 -6.81 -22.02 11.57
CA ASN A 55 -5.68 -22.81 12.09
C ASN A 55 -4.67 -21.95 12.87
N ASP A 56 -5.08 -20.79 13.40
CA ASP A 56 -4.20 -19.78 14.01
C ASP A 56 -3.12 -19.19 13.07
N GLU A 57 -3.19 -19.50 11.77
CA GLU A 57 -2.37 -18.87 10.74
C GLU A 57 -2.73 -17.40 10.63
N LYS A 58 -1.70 -16.55 10.75
CA LYS A 58 -1.83 -15.10 10.61
C LYS A 58 -1.48 -14.71 9.19
N TYR A 59 -2.30 -13.87 8.58
CA TYR A 59 -1.99 -13.29 7.29
C TYR A 59 -2.36 -11.81 7.26
N SER A 60 -1.54 -11.05 6.54
CA SER A 60 -1.74 -9.62 6.33
C SER A 60 -2.82 -9.39 5.26
N ILE A 61 -3.73 -8.47 5.54
CA ILE A 61 -4.73 -7.99 4.59
C ILE A 61 -4.49 -6.50 4.36
N LEU A 62 -4.38 -6.11 3.10
CA LEU A 62 -4.36 -4.70 2.73
C LEU A 62 -5.80 -4.17 2.72
N LYS A 63 -6.08 -3.21 3.60
CA LYS A 63 -7.37 -2.54 3.66
C LYS A 63 -7.23 -1.16 3.01
N ILE A 64 -8.08 -0.85 2.04
CA ILE A 64 -8.10 0.43 1.32
C ILE A 64 -9.45 1.10 1.56
N THR A 65 -9.42 2.25 2.21
CA THR A 65 -10.53 3.20 2.24
C THR A 65 -10.54 4.00 0.95
N LEU A 66 -11.54 3.75 0.10
CA LEU A 66 -11.63 4.27 -1.26
C LEU A 66 -11.84 5.79 -1.28
N ASN A 67 -11.01 6.46 -2.09
CA ASN A 67 -11.26 7.82 -2.58
C ASN A 67 -11.93 7.76 -3.97
N ASP A 68 -11.51 6.79 -4.80
CA ASP A 68 -12.06 6.55 -6.14
C ASP A 68 -11.94 5.08 -6.54
N VAL A 69 -12.83 4.62 -7.41
CA VAL A 69 -12.82 3.26 -7.97
C VAL A 69 -13.35 3.26 -9.40
N VAL A 70 -12.59 2.63 -10.30
CA VAL A 70 -12.93 2.55 -11.73
C VAL A 70 -12.98 1.08 -12.15
N ARG A 71 -14.11 0.63 -12.71
CA ARG A 71 -14.24 -0.70 -13.32
C ARG A 71 -13.64 -0.70 -14.71
N PHE A 72 -12.77 -1.66 -14.99
CA PHE A 72 -12.30 -1.91 -16.34
C PHE A 72 -13.26 -2.86 -17.08
N ASN A 73 -13.56 -2.54 -18.33
CA ASN A 73 -14.33 -3.42 -19.21
C ASN A 73 -13.38 -4.39 -19.93
N ILE A 74 -12.88 -5.39 -19.19
CA ILE A 74 -11.90 -6.37 -19.69
C ILE A 74 -12.59 -7.71 -19.88
N LEU A 75 -12.43 -8.27 -21.08
CA LEU A 75 -13.03 -9.55 -21.48
C LEU A 75 -12.13 -10.75 -21.18
N ASP A 76 -10.83 -10.52 -20.96
CA ASP A 76 -9.82 -11.57 -20.78
C ASP A 76 -8.89 -11.24 -19.59
N LEU A 77 -9.06 -11.98 -18.51
CA LEU A 77 -8.31 -11.81 -17.27
C LEU A 77 -6.86 -12.29 -17.38
N ASP A 78 -6.56 -13.19 -18.32
CA ASP A 78 -5.22 -13.76 -18.47
C ASP A 78 -4.24 -12.78 -19.14
N ASN A 79 -4.76 -11.73 -19.77
CA ASN A 79 -4.00 -10.66 -20.42
C ASN A 79 -3.86 -9.39 -19.57
N LEU A 80 -4.21 -9.44 -18.28
CA LEU A 80 -4.04 -8.31 -17.37
C LEU A 80 -2.55 -8.05 -17.11
N PRO A 81 -2.05 -6.82 -17.31
CA PRO A 81 -0.72 -6.45 -16.85
C PRO A 81 -0.64 -6.64 -15.33
N VAL A 82 0.50 -7.12 -14.85
CA VAL A 82 0.74 -7.17 -13.41
C VAL A 82 1.13 -5.77 -12.95
N PHE A 83 0.24 -5.12 -12.20
CA PHE A 83 0.44 -3.74 -11.77
C PHE A 83 1.14 -3.66 -10.40
N PRO A 84 2.08 -2.71 -10.22
CA PRO A 84 2.64 -2.42 -8.90
C PRO A 84 1.57 -1.80 -7.99
N ILE A 85 1.64 -2.05 -6.69
CA ILE A 85 0.86 -1.29 -5.70
C ILE A 85 1.64 -0.02 -5.40
N LEU A 86 1.23 1.10 -6.03
CA LEU A 86 1.91 2.37 -5.85
C LEU A 86 1.42 3.08 -4.58
N ILE A 87 2.36 3.57 -3.78
CA ILE A 87 2.07 4.39 -2.62
C ILE A 87 2.70 5.77 -2.73
N ASN A 88 2.02 6.74 -2.14
CA ASN A 88 2.51 8.09 -1.91
C ASN A 88 2.25 8.41 -0.46
N MET A 89 3.30 8.71 0.30
CA MET A 89 3.17 9.01 1.72
C MET A 89 4.16 10.06 2.18
N THR A 90 3.76 10.80 3.20
CA THR A 90 4.69 11.57 4.03
C THR A 90 4.93 10.76 5.31
N ALA A 91 6.20 10.56 5.67
CA ALA A 91 6.56 9.71 6.80
C ALA A 91 7.68 10.34 7.62
N LEU A 92 7.71 9.99 8.91
CA LEU A 92 8.74 10.38 9.86
C LEU A 92 9.77 9.26 9.97
N VAL A 93 11.03 9.58 9.67
CA VAL A 93 12.16 8.66 9.82
C VAL A 93 12.39 8.39 11.31
N GLN A 94 12.34 7.12 11.71
CA GLN A 94 12.39 6.71 13.13
C GLN A 94 13.81 6.59 13.66
N GLU A 95 14.74 6.18 12.80
CA GLU A 95 16.11 5.79 13.15
C GLU A 95 17.09 6.34 12.11
N ASP A 96 18.39 6.27 12.41
CA ASP A 96 19.39 6.60 11.41
C ASP A 96 19.37 5.56 10.28
N LEU A 97 19.73 5.98 9.07
CA LEU A 97 19.73 5.11 7.90
C LEU A 97 20.75 3.99 8.06
N GLU A 98 20.36 2.78 7.67
CA GLU A 98 21.24 1.60 7.70
C GLU A 98 21.58 1.17 6.27
N ILE A 99 22.79 0.66 6.04
CA ILE A 99 23.17 0.07 4.76
C ILE A 99 23.14 -1.45 4.94
N ASP A 100 22.26 -2.12 4.22
CA ASP A 100 22.19 -3.57 4.15
C ASP A 100 22.59 -4.02 2.74
N ASN A 101 23.79 -4.59 2.63
CA ASN A 101 24.42 -4.96 1.36
C ASN A 101 24.52 -3.78 0.37
N GLU A 102 23.72 -3.80 -0.70
CA GLU A 102 23.67 -2.78 -1.75
C GLU A 102 22.46 -1.86 -1.63
N ASP A 103 21.65 -2.03 -0.59
CA ASP A 103 20.45 -1.23 -0.34
C ASP A 103 20.64 -0.40 0.92
N VAL A 104 19.99 0.76 0.95
CA VAL A 104 19.84 1.51 2.18
C VAL A 104 18.43 1.33 2.70
N VAL A 105 18.36 1.09 4.00
CA VAL A 105 17.17 0.79 4.76
C VAL A 105 16.78 2.01 5.56
N MET A 106 15.51 2.39 5.45
CA MET A 106 14.93 3.53 6.15
C MET A 106 13.63 3.10 6.82
N ASN A 107 13.68 3.00 8.15
CA ASN A 107 12.51 2.73 8.98
C ASN A 107 11.69 4.01 9.16
N VAL A 108 10.44 3.99 8.71
CA VAL A 108 9.55 5.16 8.76
C VAL A 108 8.24 4.88 9.46
N LEU A 109 7.67 5.94 10.05
CA LEU A 109 6.35 5.97 10.64
C LEU A 109 5.50 6.97 9.86
N THR A 110 4.38 6.51 9.31
CA THR A 110 3.37 7.41 8.75
C THR A 110 2.06 7.31 9.54
N LYS A 111 1.31 8.41 9.57
CA LYS A 111 0.00 8.47 10.19
C LYS A 111 -1.02 8.62 9.09
N ASN A 112 -1.88 7.62 8.93
CA ASN A 112 -2.92 7.61 7.90
C ASN A 112 -4.31 7.69 8.53
N TYR A 113 -5.30 8.16 7.77
CA TYR A 113 -6.70 8.22 8.20
C TYR A 113 -7.52 7.15 7.48
N VAL A 114 -7.94 6.13 8.22
CA VAL A 114 -8.60 4.92 7.73
C VAL A 114 -9.78 4.61 8.65
N ASP A 115 -10.94 4.27 8.09
CA ASP A 115 -12.16 3.97 8.85
C ASP A 115 -12.58 5.03 9.88
N GLN A 116 -12.39 6.31 9.54
CA GLN A 116 -12.69 7.43 10.44
C GLN A 116 -11.78 7.54 11.68
N ASP A 117 -10.65 6.84 11.69
CA ASP A 117 -9.65 6.95 12.75
C ASP A 117 -8.24 7.09 12.19
N TYR A 118 -7.32 7.58 13.03
CA TYR A 118 -5.91 7.67 12.68
C TYR A 118 -5.16 6.40 13.06
N VAL A 119 -4.51 5.79 12.07
CA VAL A 119 -3.67 4.61 12.24
C VAL A 119 -2.22 4.99 11.98
N ASN A 120 -1.33 4.55 12.87
CA ASN A 120 0.10 4.63 12.66
C ASN A 120 0.57 3.39 11.89
N LEU A 121 1.26 3.60 10.78
CA LEU A 121 1.84 2.55 9.95
C LEU A 121 3.36 2.64 10.04
N LYS A 122 3.98 1.55 10.44
CA LYS A 122 5.43 1.37 10.39
C LYS A 122 5.76 0.64 9.09
N LEU A 123 6.74 1.16 8.37
CA LEU A 123 7.14 0.65 7.07
C LEU A 123 8.67 0.67 6.98
N THR A 124 9.23 -0.36 6.37
CA THR A 124 10.65 -0.45 6.08
C THR A 124 10.85 -0.10 4.61
N CYS A 125 11.54 1.01 4.34
CA CYS A 125 11.79 1.46 2.99
C CYS A 125 13.19 1.04 2.53
N TYR A 126 13.26 0.41 1.37
CA TYR A 126 14.50 0.03 0.71
C TYR A 126 14.67 0.84 -0.56
N TYR A 127 15.90 1.27 -0.81
CA TYR A 127 16.28 1.75 -2.13
C TYR A 127 17.71 1.35 -2.43
N SER A 128 17.99 1.17 -3.71
CA SER A 128 19.32 0.73 -4.15
C SER A 128 20.34 1.85 -4.08
N THR A 129 21.53 1.55 -3.56
CA THR A 129 22.68 2.46 -3.63
C THR A 129 23.14 2.74 -5.07
N SER A 130 22.72 1.92 -6.04
CA SER A 130 22.94 2.19 -7.47
C SER A 130 22.08 3.35 -8.00
N ALA A 131 21.00 3.74 -7.30
CA ALA A 131 20.13 4.85 -7.66
C ALA A 131 20.75 6.21 -7.32
N GLN A 132 21.80 6.59 -8.08
CA GLN A 132 22.60 7.79 -7.82
C GLN A 132 21.78 9.09 -7.74
N TYR A 133 20.63 9.16 -8.40
CA TYR A 133 19.75 10.33 -8.39
C TYR A 133 19.12 10.60 -7.01
N LEU A 134 19.03 9.59 -6.13
CA LEU A 134 18.51 9.75 -4.77
C LEU A 134 19.61 10.12 -3.77
N MET A 135 20.89 9.84 -4.08
CA MET A 135 21.99 9.91 -3.11
C MET A 135 22.13 11.26 -2.40
N ASN A 136 21.86 12.36 -3.10
CA ASN A 136 21.91 13.69 -2.51
C ASN A 136 20.80 13.93 -1.49
N THR A 137 19.59 13.42 -1.75
CA THR A 137 18.45 13.51 -0.83
C THR A 137 18.69 12.66 0.39
N ILE A 138 19.25 11.47 0.19
CA ILE A 138 19.58 10.51 1.24
C ILE A 138 20.62 11.05 2.20
N ALA A 139 21.69 11.65 1.68
CA ALA A 139 22.81 12.12 2.49
C ALA A 139 22.41 13.16 3.54
N VAL A 140 21.23 13.78 3.40
CA VAL A 140 20.69 14.77 4.35
C VAL A 140 19.57 14.21 5.22
N ILE A 141 19.06 13.02 4.93
CA ILE A 141 18.07 12.34 5.76
C ILE A 141 18.74 11.80 7.02
N LYS A 142 18.14 12.08 8.16
CA LYS A 142 18.54 11.63 9.49
C LYS A 142 17.32 11.23 10.30
N LYS A 143 17.52 10.60 11.45
CA LYS A 143 16.44 10.41 12.43
C LYS A 143 15.61 11.69 12.64
N ASP A 144 14.30 11.51 12.75
CA ASP A 144 13.28 12.55 12.91
C ASP A 144 13.06 13.45 11.67
N SER A 145 13.67 13.12 10.53
CA SER A 145 13.36 13.80 9.26
C SER A 145 11.97 13.45 8.78
N VAL A 146 11.26 14.42 8.21
CA VAL A 146 10.01 14.19 7.49
C VAL A 146 10.33 14.07 6.01
N VAL A 147 9.94 12.96 5.41
CA VAL A 147 10.23 12.62 4.01
C VAL A 147 8.94 12.37 3.24
N TYR A 148 8.94 12.75 1.97
CA TYR A 148 7.92 12.32 1.01
C TYR A 148 8.45 11.11 0.25
N ILE A 149 7.67 10.03 0.22
CA ILE A 149 8.03 8.76 -0.39
C ILE A 149 6.99 8.45 -1.46
N ASN A 150 7.48 8.23 -2.68
CA ASN A 150 6.74 7.61 -3.78
C ASN A 150 7.45 6.29 -4.08
N GLY A 151 6.72 5.19 -4.08
CA GLY A 151 7.32 3.87 -4.25
C GLY A 151 6.30 2.77 -4.46
N GLU A 152 6.79 1.55 -4.55
CA GLU A 152 6.01 0.32 -4.67
C GLU A 152 5.92 -0.39 -3.33
N LEU A 153 4.69 -0.67 -2.87
CA LEU A 153 4.43 -1.43 -1.67
C LEU A 153 4.53 -2.93 -1.94
N MET A 154 5.29 -3.60 -1.10
CA MET A 154 5.39 -5.05 -0.96
C MET A 154 4.99 -5.45 0.46
N ILE A 155 4.18 -6.50 0.58
CA ILE A 155 3.81 -7.07 1.87
C ILE A 155 4.42 -8.46 1.90
N THR A 156 5.36 -8.68 2.82
CA THR A 156 5.97 -9.99 3.05
C THR A 156 5.41 -10.61 4.32
N ASP A 157 5.71 -11.89 4.54
CA ASP A 157 5.25 -12.60 5.74
C ASP A 157 5.84 -12.01 7.03
N ASP A 158 7.02 -11.38 6.94
CA ASP A 158 7.78 -10.87 8.08
C ASP A 158 7.74 -9.33 8.23
N ASP A 159 7.48 -8.57 7.15
CA ASP A 159 7.50 -7.11 7.20
C ASP A 159 6.65 -6.42 6.10
N ASN A 160 6.33 -5.14 6.32
CA ASN A 160 5.70 -4.28 5.33
C ASN A 160 6.78 -3.43 4.66
N ILE A 161 7.12 -3.82 3.44
CA ILE A 161 8.29 -3.33 2.72
C ILE A 161 7.87 -2.33 1.63
N VAL A 162 8.56 -1.22 1.52
CA VAL A 162 8.37 -0.26 0.43
C VAL A 162 9.66 -0.18 -0.38
N HIS A 163 9.61 -0.50 -1.66
CA HIS A 163 10.73 -0.23 -2.56
C HIS A 163 10.53 1.13 -3.21
N ILE A 164 11.52 2.00 -3.01
CA ILE A 164 11.56 3.37 -3.55
C ILE A 164 12.38 3.37 -4.84
#